data_AF-A0AAF0QDA0-F1
#
_entry.id   AF-A0AAF0QDA0-F1
#
_cell.length_a   1.000
_cell.length_b   1.000
_cell.length_c   1.000
_cell.angle_alpha   90.00
_cell.angle_beta   90.00
_cell.angle_gamma   90.00
#
_symmetry.space_group_name_H-M   'P 1'
#
loop_
_entity.id
_entity.type
_entity.pdbx_description
1 polymer ?
#
loop_
_entity_poly.entity_id
_entity_poly.type
_entity_poly.pdbx_seq_one_letter_code
_entity_poly.pdbx_strand_id
1 'polypeptide(L)'
;MQNDFHQYVAENLDSSVQLTPELSTQIWKEKVVGGTHKGRCYGLESRNDVRRLQSGLEGIGSSCQAEALDGVQIAAMSAQIAQLTSVLEESERRRVAEQQSMSKTVQQIKEQVINLARRPTTSALEETNDDSTDDEDDCVEPTP
;
A
#
# COMPACT_ATOMS: atom_id res chain seq x y z
N MET A 1 -16.99 -5.56 -25.58
CA MET A 1 -18.08 -5.12 -26.48
C MET A 1 -17.78 -3.66 -26.76
N GLN A 2 -17.04 -3.39 -27.84
CA GLN A 2 -16.61 -2.02 -28.16
C GLN A 2 -17.86 -1.25 -28.63
N ASN A 3 -18.02 -0.02 -28.17
CA ASN A 3 -19.24 0.75 -28.42
C ASN A 3 -19.21 1.25 -29.87
N ASP A 4 -19.91 0.56 -30.78
CA ASP A 4 -19.94 0.83 -32.23
C ASP A 4 -20.27 2.30 -32.57
N PHE A 5 -20.98 2.98 -31.67
CA PHE A 5 -21.27 4.41 -31.76
C PHE A 5 -20.00 5.29 -31.67
N HIS A 6 -19.10 5.00 -30.73
CA HIS A 6 -17.88 5.80 -30.54
C HIS A 6 -16.89 5.59 -31.69
N GLN A 7 -16.84 4.38 -32.25
CA GLN A 7 -16.03 4.10 -33.44
C GLN A 7 -16.54 4.88 -34.66
N TYR A 8 -17.87 4.85 -34.89
CA TYR A 8 -18.47 5.58 -36.01
C TYR A 8 -18.22 7.09 -35.93
N VAL A 9 -18.37 7.68 -34.73
CA VAL A 9 -18.11 9.11 -34.52
C VAL A 9 -16.63 9.44 -34.77
N ALA A 10 -15.70 8.61 -34.32
CA ALA A 10 -14.27 8.83 -34.51
C ALA A 10 -13.80 8.71 -35.97
N GLU A 11 -14.47 7.86 -36.76
CA GLU A 11 -14.10 7.60 -38.17
C GLU A 11 -14.79 8.55 -39.17
N ASN A 12 -15.98 9.08 -38.84
CA ASN A 12 -16.86 9.75 -39.81
C ASN A 12 -17.17 11.21 -39.49
N LEU A 13 -16.84 11.70 -38.31
CA LEU A 13 -17.02 13.11 -37.94
C LEU A 13 -15.67 13.75 -37.68
N ASP A 14 -15.45 14.90 -38.31
CA ASP A 14 -14.31 15.74 -37.95
C ASP A 14 -14.42 16.11 -36.47
N SER A 15 -13.30 16.02 -35.75
CA SER A 15 -13.19 16.35 -34.32
C SER A 15 -13.64 17.79 -33.97
N SER A 16 -13.86 18.61 -34.99
CA SER A 16 -14.41 19.98 -34.96
C SER A 16 -15.94 20.04 -34.83
N VAL A 17 -16.66 18.98 -35.21
CA VAL A 17 -18.13 18.94 -35.14
C VAL A 17 -18.56 18.70 -33.69
N GLN A 18 -19.16 19.71 -33.06
CA GLN A 18 -19.76 19.54 -31.75
C GLN A 18 -20.93 18.55 -31.84
N LEU A 19 -20.78 17.42 -31.16
CA LEU A 19 -21.80 16.38 -31.09
C LEU A 19 -22.97 16.88 -30.24
N THR A 20 -23.98 17.47 -30.88
CA THR A 20 -25.20 17.88 -30.15
C THR A 20 -26.02 16.66 -29.74
N PRO A 21 -26.82 16.75 -28.66
CA PRO A 21 -27.71 15.67 -28.22
C PRO A 21 -28.68 15.21 -29.32
N GLU A 22 -29.12 16.12 -30.18
CA GLU A 22 -29.96 15.81 -31.33
C GLU A 22 -29.20 15.02 -32.42
N LEU A 23 -27.98 15.45 -32.77
CA LEU A 23 -27.17 14.81 -33.81
C LEU A 23 -26.70 13.42 -33.38
N SER A 24 -26.29 13.27 -32.12
CA SER A 24 -25.91 11.98 -31.53
C SER A 24 -27.07 10.98 -31.53
N THR A 25 -28.28 11.43 -31.16
CA THR A 25 -29.48 10.60 -31.19
C THR A 25 -29.84 10.19 -32.62
N GLN A 26 -29.69 11.09 -33.59
CA GLN A 26 -29.97 10.80 -35.00
C GLN A 26 -29.00 9.75 -35.54
N ILE A 27 -27.70 9.91 -35.28
CA ILE A 27 -26.66 8.95 -35.68
C ILE A 27 -26.89 7.59 -35.02
N TRP A 28 -27.21 7.56 -33.73
CA TRP A 28 -27.46 6.31 -33.01
C TRP A 28 -28.70 5.58 -33.55
N LYS A 29 -29.80 6.30 -33.81
CA LYS A 29 -31.01 5.73 -34.42
C LYS A 29 -30.74 5.19 -35.82
N GLU A 30 -29.97 5.91 -36.64
CA GLU A 30 -29.74 5.54 -38.03
C GLU A 30 -28.72 4.41 -38.19
N LYS A 31 -27.60 4.47 -37.45
CA LYS A 31 -26.44 3.59 -37.66
C LYS A 31 -26.34 2.44 -36.67
N VAL A 32 -26.81 2.61 -35.43
CA VAL A 32 -26.68 1.59 -34.37
C VAL A 32 -27.97 0.78 -34.23
N VAL A 33 -29.12 1.46 -34.20
CA VAL A 33 -30.43 0.81 -33.98
C VAL A 33 -31.08 0.31 -35.28
N GLY A 34 -30.48 0.59 -36.44
CA GLY A 34 -30.92 0.09 -37.74
C GLY A 34 -32.03 0.92 -38.40
N GLY A 35 -32.05 2.23 -38.17
CA GLY A 35 -32.92 3.19 -38.85
C GLY A 35 -34.19 3.59 -38.10
N THR A 36 -34.90 4.57 -38.65
CA THR A 36 -36.14 5.18 -38.12
C THR A 36 -37.25 4.16 -37.85
N HIS A 37 -37.21 2.99 -38.50
CA HIS A 37 -38.15 1.89 -38.33
C HIS A 37 -38.02 1.22 -36.94
N LYS A 38 -36.81 0.96 -36.43
CA LYS A 38 -36.60 0.33 -35.12
C LYS A 38 -36.61 1.31 -33.95
N GLY A 39 -36.42 2.61 -34.21
CA GLY A 39 -36.62 3.66 -33.20
C GLY A 39 -38.04 3.71 -32.61
N ARG A 40 -39.05 3.23 -33.35
CA ARG A 40 -40.44 3.08 -32.86
C ARG A 40 -40.60 2.01 -31.79
N CYS A 41 -39.81 0.94 -31.83
CA CYS A 41 -39.85 -0.13 -30.82
C CYS A 41 -39.47 0.37 -29.41
N TYR A 42 -38.76 1.51 -29.34
CA TYR A 42 -38.38 2.16 -28.09
C TYR A 42 -39.29 3.35 -27.74
N GLY A 43 -40.39 3.59 -28.48
CA GLY A 43 -41.32 4.69 -28.24
C GLY A 43 -40.71 6.08 -28.43
N LEU A 44 -39.65 6.21 -29.23
CA LEU A 44 -38.93 7.47 -29.46
C LEU A 44 -39.41 8.18 -30.74
N GLU A 45 -40.71 8.25 -30.91
CA GLU A 45 -41.37 8.80 -32.11
C GLU A 45 -41.42 10.32 -32.08
N SER A 46 -41.48 10.91 -30.89
CA SER A 46 -41.48 12.36 -30.70
C SER A 46 -40.16 12.88 -30.14
N ARG A 47 -39.83 14.12 -30.47
CA ARG A 47 -38.75 14.89 -29.80
C ARG A 47 -38.94 14.93 -28.28
N ASN A 48 -40.19 14.88 -27.79
CA ASN A 48 -40.47 14.78 -26.36
C ASN A 48 -40.09 13.44 -25.74
N ASP A 49 -40.20 12.33 -26.48
CA ASP A 49 -39.83 11.01 -25.95
C ASP A 49 -38.32 10.87 -25.83
N VAL A 50 -37.58 11.44 -26.77
CA VAL A 50 -36.11 11.54 -26.71
C VAL A 50 -35.69 12.38 -25.51
N ARG A 51 -36.31 13.55 -25.30
CA ARG A 51 -36.02 14.39 -24.12
C ARG A 51 -36.34 13.66 -22.81
N ARG A 52 -37.46 12.95 -22.74
CA ARG A 52 -37.83 12.18 -21.53
C ARG A 52 -36.83 11.07 -21.23
N LEU A 53 -36.34 10.37 -22.26
CA LEU A 53 -35.28 9.37 -22.10
C LEU A 53 -33.96 10.02 -21.67
N GLN A 54 -33.56 11.14 -22.29
CA GLN A 54 -32.36 11.88 -21.91
C GLN A 54 -32.43 12.38 -20.47
N SER A 55 -33.52 13.00 -20.06
CA SER A 55 -33.74 13.43 -18.66
C SER A 55 -33.81 12.26 -17.69
N GLY A 56 -34.36 11.12 -18.13
CA GLY A 56 -34.36 9.88 -17.38
C GLY A 56 -32.95 9.38 -17.12
N LEU A 57 -32.09 9.35 -18.15
CA LEU A 57 -30.68 8.92 -18.08
C LEU A 57 -29.81 9.91 -17.28
N GLU A 58 -30.03 11.21 -17.46
CA GLU A 58 -29.36 12.28 -16.71
C GLU A 58 -29.67 12.18 -15.20
N GLY A 59 -30.87 11.71 -14.84
CA GLY A 59 -31.26 11.43 -13.47
C GLY A 59 -30.65 10.17 -12.84
N ILE A 60 -30.14 9.20 -13.62
CA ILE A 60 -29.57 7.95 -13.07
C ILE A 60 -28.12 8.16 -12.58
N GLY A 61 -27.44 9.21 -13.06
CA GLY A 61 -26.06 9.53 -12.66
C GLY A 61 -25.92 10.75 -11.73
N SER A 62 -26.89 11.66 -11.66
CA SER A 62 -26.73 12.96 -11.01
C SER A 62 -27.19 12.99 -9.54
N SER A 63 -26.78 12.01 -8.73
CA SER A 63 -26.88 12.18 -7.26
C SER A 63 -25.54 12.66 -6.75
N CYS A 64 -25.30 13.96 -6.91
CA CYS A 64 -24.13 14.66 -6.38
C CYS A 64 -23.92 14.45 -4.86
N GLN A 65 -24.95 14.04 -4.13
CA GLN A 65 -24.86 13.66 -2.72
C GLN A 65 -24.23 12.26 -2.51
N ALA A 66 -24.54 11.28 -3.38
CA ALA A 66 -23.93 9.95 -3.32
C ALA A 66 -22.45 10.00 -3.73
N GLU A 67 -22.12 10.77 -4.77
CA GLU A 67 -20.74 10.98 -5.22
C GLU A 67 -19.89 11.73 -4.17
N ALA A 68 -20.48 12.72 -3.47
CA ALA A 68 -19.78 13.43 -2.40
C ALA A 68 -19.50 12.54 -1.18
N LEU A 69 -20.44 11.68 -0.79
CA LEU A 69 -20.25 10.73 0.31
C LEU A 69 -19.15 9.71 0.00
N ASP A 70 -19.12 9.20 -1.23
CA ASP A 70 -18.05 8.30 -1.71
C ASP A 70 -16.68 9.00 -1.71
N GLY A 71 -16.62 10.23 -2.22
CA GLY A 71 -15.38 11.03 -2.22
C GLY A 71 -14.81 11.30 -0.84
N VAL A 72 -15.65 11.60 0.17
CA VAL A 72 -15.21 11.80 1.56
C VAL A 72 -14.66 10.50 2.17
N GLN A 73 -15.34 9.37 1.95
CA GLN A 73 -14.87 8.07 2.43
C GLN A 73 -13.55 7.67 1.79
N ILE A 74 -13.42 7.87 0.46
CA ILE A 74 -12.17 7.61 -0.28
C ILE A 74 -11.03 8.48 0.25
N ALA A 75 -11.28 9.78 0.51
CA ALA A 75 -10.27 10.67 1.07
C ALA A 75 -9.83 10.25 2.48
N ALA A 76 -10.78 9.86 3.33
CA ALA A 76 -10.49 9.38 4.68
C ALA A 76 -9.67 8.09 4.67
N MET A 77 -10.03 7.11 3.82
CA MET A 77 -9.27 5.88 3.65
C MET A 77 -7.86 6.15 3.12
N SER A 78 -7.73 7.08 2.16
CA SER A 78 -6.44 7.46 1.60
C SER A 78 -5.52 8.09 2.66
N ALA A 79 -6.07 8.94 3.53
CA ALA A 79 -5.33 9.52 4.64
C ALA A 79 -4.86 8.46 5.65
N GLN A 80 -5.70 7.46 5.96
CA GLN A 80 -5.32 6.35 6.83
C GLN A 80 -4.19 5.50 6.23
N ILE A 81 -4.26 5.20 4.93
CA ILE A 81 -3.20 4.47 4.22
C ILE A 81 -1.88 5.25 4.28
N ALA A 82 -1.92 6.56 4.06
CA ALA A 82 -0.73 7.41 4.13
C ALA A 82 -0.10 7.40 5.54
N GLN A 83 -0.93 7.49 6.59
CA GLN A 83 -0.48 7.42 7.98
C GLN A 83 0.17 6.06 8.30
N LEU A 84 -0.49 4.96 7.96
CA LEU A 84 0.04 3.61 8.19
C LEU A 84 1.34 3.38 7.42
N THR A 85 1.44 3.88 6.19
CA THR A 85 2.66 3.81 5.38
C THR A 85 3.81 4.54 6.07
N SER A 86 3.58 5.76 6.55
CA SER A 86 4.59 6.53 7.26
C SER A 86 5.08 5.85 8.55
N VAL A 87 4.15 5.30 9.35
CA VAL A 87 4.49 4.57 10.57
C VAL A 87 5.31 3.31 10.26
N LEU A 88 4.96 2.59 9.19
CA LEU A 88 5.67 1.39 8.76
C LEU A 88 7.11 1.71 8.31
N GLU A 89 7.29 2.76 7.52
CA GLU A 89 8.63 3.20 7.10
C GLU A 89 9.51 3.63 8.27
N GLU A 90 8.93 4.31 9.27
CA GLU A 90 9.66 4.71 10.47
C GLU A 90 10.05 3.50 11.32
N SER A 91 9.15 2.53 11.47
CA SER A 91 9.40 1.27 12.17
C SER A 91 10.53 0.48 11.51
N GLU A 92 10.50 0.36 10.17
CA GLU A 92 11.56 -0.31 9.42
C GLU A 92 12.92 0.40 9.58
N ARG A 93 12.94 1.73 9.53
CA ARG A 93 14.16 2.51 9.80
C ARG A 93 14.71 2.25 11.20
N ARG A 94 13.86 2.19 12.22
CA ARG A 94 14.27 1.86 13.60
C ARG A 94 14.84 0.45 13.69
N ARG A 95 14.16 -0.54 13.12
CA ARG A 95 14.60 -1.94 13.09
C ARG A 95 15.99 -2.09 12.45
N VAL A 96 16.22 -1.41 11.33
CA VAL A 96 17.53 -1.42 10.64
C VAL A 96 18.62 -0.77 11.50
N ALA A 97 18.33 0.37 12.12
CA ALA A 97 19.29 1.06 13.00
C ALA A 97 19.66 0.19 14.22
N GLU A 98 18.69 -0.47 14.85
CA GLU A 98 18.91 -1.41 15.95
C GLU A 98 19.77 -2.59 15.50
N GLN A 99 19.47 -3.19 14.36
CA GLN A 99 20.24 -4.30 13.81
C GLN A 99 21.70 -3.90 13.53
N GLN A 100 21.92 -2.71 12.98
CA GLN A 100 23.27 -2.18 12.76
C GLN A 100 24.02 -1.94 14.08
N SER A 101 23.34 -1.41 15.09
CA SER A 101 23.90 -1.22 16.43
C SER A 101 24.33 -2.54 17.06
N MET A 102 23.44 -3.54 17.05
CA MET A 102 23.73 -4.88 17.56
C MET A 102 24.90 -5.53 16.82
N SER A 103 24.93 -5.42 15.49
CA SER A 103 26.02 -5.95 14.67
C SER A 103 27.37 -5.34 15.06
N LYS A 104 27.41 -4.02 15.28
CA LYS A 104 28.61 -3.33 15.76
C LYS A 104 29.06 -3.84 17.13
N THR A 105 28.13 -4.03 18.06
CA THR A 105 28.44 -4.58 19.40
C THR A 105 28.99 -6.01 19.29
N VAL A 106 28.39 -6.86 18.47
CA VAL A 106 28.88 -8.23 18.24
C VAL A 106 30.30 -8.21 17.65
N GLN A 107 30.55 -7.32 16.69
CA GLN A 107 31.89 -7.18 16.11
C GLN A 107 32.92 -6.70 17.13
N GLN A 108 32.55 -5.74 18.00
CA GLN A 108 33.41 -5.28 19.10
C GLN A 108 33.71 -6.40 20.10
N ILE A 109 32.71 -7.18 20.50
CA ILE A 109 32.89 -8.33 21.41
C ILE A 109 33.83 -9.36 20.76
N LYS A 110 33.63 -9.67 19.48
CA LYS A 110 34.50 -10.58 18.74
C LYS A 110 35.96 -10.11 18.76
N GLU A 111 36.19 -8.83 18.52
CA GLU A 111 37.53 -8.23 18.59
C GLU A 111 38.14 -8.33 20.00
N GLN A 112 37.35 -8.03 21.05
CA GLN A 112 37.81 -8.18 22.43
C GLN A 112 38.19 -9.63 22.77
N VAL A 113 37.39 -10.61 22.34
CA VAL A 113 37.66 -12.03 22.56
C VAL A 113 38.95 -12.47 21.87
N ILE A 114 39.18 -12.05 20.63
CA ILE A 114 40.42 -12.35 19.90
C ILE A 114 41.64 -11.77 20.63
N ASN A 115 41.54 -10.52 21.09
CA ASN A 115 42.62 -9.86 21.82
C ASN A 115 42.89 -10.52 23.18
N LEU A 116 41.84 -11.00 23.87
CA LEU A 116 41.98 -11.76 25.11
C LEU A 116 42.67 -13.11 24.89
N ALA A 117 42.28 -13.84 23.84
CA ALA A 117 42.88 -15.13 23.49
C ALA A 117 44.34 -15.02 23.02
N ARG A 118 44.75 -13.86 22.49
CA ARG A 118 46.15 -13.55 22.12
C ARG A 118 47.02 -13.08 23.28
N ARG A 119 46.45 -12.81 24.47
CA ARG A 119 47.24 -12.37 25.62
C ARG A 119 48.21 -13.50 26.01
N PRO A 120 49.53 -13.28 26.02
CA PRO A 120 50.48 -14.32 26.40
C PRO A 120 50.25 -14.77 27.85
N THR A 121 49.98 -16.06 28.07
CA THR A 121 50.12 -16.72 29.37
C THR A 121 51.61 -16.83 29.70
N THR A 122 52.21 -15.72 30.10
CA THR A 122 53.48 -15.69 30.84
C THR A 122 53.14 -15.17 32.24
N SER A 123 52.57 -16.07 33.02
CA SER A 123 52.70 -16.07 34.47
C SER A 123 53.54 -17.29 34.79
N ALA A 124 54.86 -17.09 34.81
CA ALA A 124 55.73 -17.95 35.60
C ALA A 124 55.28 -17.76 37.06
N LEU A 125 54.46 -18.68 37.55
CA LEU A 125 54.32 -18.89 38.98
C LEU A 125 55.66 -19.45 39.43
N GLU A 126 56.44 -18.65 40.17
CA GLU A 126 57.57 -19.18 40.91
C GLU A 126 57.06 -20.31 41.82
N GLU A 127 57.43 -21.54 41.50
CA GLU A 127 57.50 -22.61 42.49
C GLU A 127 58.54 -22.18 43.54
N THR A 128 58.06 -21.62 44.64
CA THR A 128 58.78 -21.71 45.91
C THR A 128 58.06 -22.77 46.72
N ASN A 129 58.54 -24.00 46.57
CA ASN A 129 58.41 -24.99 47.65
C ASN A 129 59.17 -24.41 48.84
N ASP A 130 58.45 -23.95 49.86
CA ASP A 130 59.00 -23.89 51.20
C ASP A 130 57.98 -24.46 52.19
N ASP A 131 58.49 -25.41 52.95
CA ASP A 131 57.81 -26.36 53.81
C ASP A 131 57.39 -25.66 55.11
N SER A 132 56.10 -25.67 55.43
CA SER A 132 55.66 -25.53 56.81
C SER A 132 54.42 -26.39 57.04
N THR A 133 54.69 -27.61 57.49
CA THR A 133 53.81 -28.40 58.35
C THR A 133 53.68 -27.74 59.73
N ASP A 134 52.67 -28.12 60.51
CA ASP A 134 52.10 -27.50 61.74
C ASP A 134 51.11 -26.34 61.47
N ASP A 135 49.89 -26.31 61.97
CA ASP A 135 49.32 -26.96 63.16
C ASP A 135 47.87 -27.37 62.94
N GLU A 136 47.52 -28.49 63.55
CA GLU A 136 46.17 -28.92 63.91
C GLU A 136 45.40 -27.77 64.59
N ASP A 137 44.15 -27.48 64.21
CA ASP A 137 43.06 -27.48 65.19
C ASP A 137 41.65 -27.17 64.62
N ASP A 138 40.77 -28.07 65.05
CA ASP A 138 39.36 -27.95 65.38
C ASP A 138 38.27 -27.85 64.30
N CYS A 139 37.68 -29.02 64.07
CA CYS A 139 36.36 -29.21 63.50
C CYS A 139 35.27 -28.63 64.41
N VAL A 140 34.47 -27.69 63.92
CA VAL A 140 33.07 -27.64 64.37
C VAL A 140 32.15 -27.33 63.19
N GLU A 141 31.49 -28.39 62.72
CA GLU A 141 30.24 -28.33 61.98
C GLU A 141 29.13 -27.81 62.92
N PRO A 142 28.25 -26.94 62.42
CA PRO A 142 26.87 -27.02 62.87
C PRO A 142 25.93 -27.07 61.68
N THR A 143 25.34 -28.24 61.49
CA THR A 143 24.12 -28.48 60.73
C THR A 143 23.05 -28.92 61.76
N PRO A 144 21.72 -28.74 61.56
CA PRO A 144 20.98 -28.07 60.49
C PRO A 144 20.25 -26.77 60.89
#